data_AF-A0A6J4XEU7-F1
#
_entry.id   AF-A0A6J4XEU7-F1
#
_cell.length_a   1.000
_cell.length_b   1.000
_cell.length_c   1.000
_cell.angle_alpha   90.00
_cell.angle_beta   90.00
_cell.angle_gamma   90.00
#
_symmetry.space_group_name_H-M   'P 1'
#
loop_
_entity.id
_entity.type
_entity.pdbx_description
1 polymer ?
#
loop_
_entity_poly.entity_id
_entity_poly.type
_entity_poly.pdbx_seq_one_letter_code
_entity_poly.pdbx_strand_id
1 'polypeptide(L)' 'MKTFADKAYDLLRKVPEGRVTTYKEIAHALGTKAYRGIGQVMKRNPYAPEVP' A
#
# COMPACT_ATOMS: atom_id res chain seq x y z
N MET A 1 -2.28 13.29 11.75
CA MET A 1 -2.20 11.83 12.03
C MET A 1 -2.40 11.12 10.70
N LYS A 2 -1.46 10.29 10.24
CA LYS A 2 -1.61 9.59 8.94
C LYS A 2 -2.57 8.41 9.08
N THR A 3 -3.53 8.28 8.16
CA THR A 3 -4.49 7.17 8.15
C THR A 3 -3.81 5.86 7.73
N PHE A 4 -4.51 4.74 7.91
CA PHE A 4 -4.05 3.45 7.42
C PHE A 4 -3.78 3.48 5.90
N ALA A 5 -4.64 4.17 5.15
CA ALA A 5 -4.49 4.34 3.71
C ALA A 5 -3.24 5.15 3.36
N ASP A 6 -3.04 6.30 4.02
CA ASP A 6 -1.87 7.16 3.76
C ASP A 6 -0.56 6.42 3.98
N LYS A 7 -0.47 5.63 5.06
CA LYS A 7 0.72 4.83 5.35
C LYS A 7 0.95 3.74 4.29
N ALA A 8 -0.12 3.16 3.74
CA ALA A 8 0.00 2.18 2.66
C ALA A 8 0.49 2.85 1.36
N TYR A 9 -0.02 4.04 1.01
CA TYR A 9 0.45 4.80 -0.16
C TYR A 9 1.91 5.25 -0.01
N ASP A 10 2.31 5.68 1.19
CA ASP A 10 3.70 6.02 1.47
C ASP A 10 4.66 4.83 1.28
N LEU A 11 4.21 3.62 1.57
CA LEU A 11 5.01 2.41 1.33
C LEU A 11 5.07 2.06 -0.15
N LEU A 12 3.97 2.22 -0.89
CA LEU A 12 3.94 2.00 -2.33
C LEU A 12 4.90 2.94 -3.08
N ARG A 13 4.99 4.20 -2.67
CA ARG A 13 5.97 5.16 -3.23
C ARG A 13 7.44 4.77 -3.03
N LYS A 14 7.73 3.83 -2.12
CA LYS A 14 9.09 3.31 -1.91
C LYS A 14 9.41 2.10 -2.77
N VAL A 15 8.42 1.54 -3.47
CA VAL A 15 8.64 0.41 -4.38
C VAL A 15 9.36 0.95 -5.60
N PRO A 16 10.58 0.48 -5.91
CA PRO A 16 11.33 0.96 -7.06
C PRO A 16 10.68 0.48 -8.35
N GLU A 17 10.89 1.25 -9.43
CA GLU A 17 10.41 0.90 -10.76
C GLU A 17 10.89 -0.50 -11.18
N GLY A 18 10.00 -1.27 -11.80
CA GLY A 18 10.28 -2.64 -12.22
C GLY A 18 10.22 -3.69 -11.09
N ARG A 19 9.95 -3.30 -9.84
CA ARG A 19 9.59 -4.24 -8.77
C ARG A 19 8.11 -4.20 -8.47
N VAL A 20 7.61 -5.34 -8.02
CA VAL A 20 6.25 -5.49 -7.51
C VAL A 20 6.30 -5.78 -6.02
N THR A 21 5.32 -5.29 -5.29
CA THR A 21 5.10 -5.62 -3.88
C THR A 21 3.78 -6.34 -3.74
N THR A 22 3.64 -7.14 -2.69
CA THR A 22 2.39 -7.82 -2.38
C THR A 22 1.65 -7.11 -1.24
N TYR A 23 0.32 -7.28 -1.18
CA TYR A 23 -0.47 -6.81 -0.03
C TYR A 23 0.01 -7.39 1.30
N LYS A 24 0.62 -8.58 1.26
CA LYS A 24 1.24 -9.20 2.42
C LYS A 24 2.45 -8.39 2.89
N GLU A 25 3.38 -8.07 2.00
CA GLU A 25 4.57 -7.29 2.35
C GLU A 25 4.22 -5.90 2.88
N ILE A 26 3.25 -5.21 2.27
CA ILE A 26 2.79 -3.91 2.76
C ILE A 26 2.18 -4.05 4.15
N ALA A 27 1.36 -5.08 4.39
CA ALA A 27 0.77 -5.31 5.70
C ALA A 27 1.83 -5.62 6.76
N HIS A 28 2.83 -6.45 6.42
CA HIS A 28 3.97 -6.72 7.28
C HIS A 28 4.77 -5.45 7.59
N ALA A 29 5.04 -4.60 6.60
CA ALA A 29 5.74 -3.32 6.80
C ALA A 29 4.94 -2.33 7.66
N LEU A 30 3.60 -2.42 7.65
CA LEU A 30 2.71 -1.66 8.53
C LEU A 30 2.53 -2.32 9.91
N GLY A 31 3.12 -3.49 10.17
CA GLY A 31 2.95 -4.23 11.42
C GLY A 31 1.53 -4.77 11.62
N THR A 32 0.78 -4.99 10.54
CA THR A 32 -0.60 -5.48 10.59
C THR A 32 -0.78 -6.78 9.79
N LYS A 33 -1.84 -7.52 10.10
CA LYS A 33 -2.30 -8.66 9.30
C LYS A 33 -3.49 -8.30 8.40
N ALA A 34 -3.79 -7.01 8.24
CA ALA A 34 -4.95 -6.50 7.51
C ALA A 34 -4.78 -6.53 5.97
N TYR A 35 -4.50 -7.72 5.40
CA TYR A 35 -4.30 -7.89 3.95
C TYR A 35 -5.51 -7.44 3.12
N ARG A 36 -6.72 -7.76 3.59
CA ARG A 36 -7.97 -7.34 2.92
C ARG A 36 -8.17 -5.83 2.97
N GLY A 37 -7.75 -5.20 4.08
CA GLY A 37 -7.80 -3.75 4.23
C GLY A 37 -6.91 -3.06 3.21
N ILE A 38 -5.71 -3.60 2.97
CA ILE A 38 -4.79 -3.08 1.94
C ILE A 38 -5.42 -3.18 0.56
N GLY A 39 -6.03 -4.33 0.22
CA GLY A 39 -6.75 -4.48 -1.05
C GLY A 39 -7.87 -3.46 -1.23
N GLN A 40 -8.62 -3.14 -0.17
CA GLN A 40 -9.63 -2.08 -0.22
C GLN A 40 -9.03 -0.67 -0.38
N VAL A 41 -7.91 -0.40 0.29
CA VAL A 41 -7.17 0.85 0.12
C VAL A 41 -6.72 0.99 -1.33
N MET A 42 -6.14 -0.07 -1.92
CA MET A 42 -5.70 -0.03 -3.32
C MET A 42 -6.85 0.13 -4.31
N LYS A 43 -8.01 -0.48 -4.03
CA LYS A 43 -9.23 -0.23 -4.83
C LYS A 43 -9.67 1.24 -4.80
N ARG A 44 -9.36 1.98 -3.74
CA ARG A 44 -9.71 3.39 -3.56
C ARG A 44 -8.51 4.31 -3.76
N ASN A 45 -7.42 3.83 -4.35
CA ASN A 45 -6.20 4.60 -4.52
C ASN A 45 -6.44 5.75 -5.51
N PRO A 46 -6.43 7.02 -5.06
CA PRO A 46 -6.63 8.17 -5.93
C PRO A 46 -5.39 8.50 -6.77
N TYR A 47 -4.24 7.92 -6.42
CA TYR A 47 -2.96 8.10 -7.11
C TYR A 47 -2.68 6.96 -8.10
N ALA A 48 -3.61 6.03 -8.29
CA ALA A 48 -3.47 5.04 -9.35
C ALA A 48 -3.59 5.73 -10.72
N PRO A 49 -2.72 5.42 -11.71
CA PRO A 49 -1.69 4.37 -11.72
C PRO A 49 -0.27 4.84 -11.35
N GLU A 50 -0.08 6.11 -11.01
CA GLU A 50 1.23 6.69 -10.67
C GLU A 50 1.85 6.06 -9.40
N VAL A 51 1.00 5.67 -8.45
CA VAL A 51 1.37 4.84 -7.30
C VAL A 51 0.69 3.47 -7.47
N PRO A 52 1.38 2.49 -8.06
CA PRO A 52 0.81 1.19 -8.43
C PRO A 52 0.56 0.24 -7.24
#